data_AF-A0A5N5LK86-F1
#
_entry.id   AF-A0A5N5LK86-F1
#
_cell.length_a   1.000
_cell.length_b   1.000
_cell.length_c   1.000
_cell.angle_alpha   90.00
_cell.angle_beta   90.00
_cell.angle_gamma   90.00
#
_symmetry.space_group_name_H-M   'P 1'
#
loop_
_entity.id
_entity.type
_entity.pdbx_description
1 polymer ?
#
loop_
_entity_poly.entity_id
_entity_poly.type
_entity_poly.pdbx_seq_one_letter_code
_entity_poly.pdbx_strand_id
1 'polypeptide(L)'
;MTDAQCDQARKHPTIASVDPNLKLEKAAIPRARPSSSKERQDGTYKTQTLAVDELISISIPRCVAQIRGSLMNYVYEEHAGRRSFIYHIEDSVATRRLPDLSYIPANDAIPFKGKNGEDDNDFLGDYHSTCTAGKALGSRFGVAKQATLVPVVLGDFDLADLAAAFEEVAKDLEETPSRRGLSVVLLALTSEETNLRETRLLSRAMIKVMELDVPIVCAAGNHARSPDRKDIDTLPASLAGRYNPIIVVGSADIDGGRSDFSQYNEDKISTHALGEDNTCFAESDTPTSGNTGTSSAAALVAGQIAVLLSYDEPPIDITPGHIPENVRDYIKYNDKAGWDRALGTRMLWNGVTIADNLYFKTCNGLGPEEHWKYVTRETLNQAITNDFCNKPLDNPSQITGYYNPGSNEDVTITATWVVPHPEPIMFKKETCVRYLRGELTDGCDAVDNPRNWKGGGVATVGGVKYTIAGKALQDKLGSCHLHTNSFSFNYGLGDDGREWTAWFDTNISQKPCVEWAAKEVGAPPGFKCNGFTH
;
A
#
# COMPACT_ATOMS: atom_id res chain seq x y z
N MET A 1 6.83 -10.18 11.38
CA MET A 1 6.02 -10.15 12.62
C MET A 1 5.92 -11.55 13.19
N THR A 2 5.95 -11.71 14.51
CA THR A 2 5.68 -12.99 15.19
C THR A 2 4.17 -13.21 15.37
N ASP A 3 3.73 -14.46 15.54
CA ASP A 3 2.31 -14.78 15.82
C ASP A 3 1.77 -13.98 17.02
N ALA A 4 2.62 -13.71 18.02
CA ALA A 4 2.30 -12.90 19.19
C ALA A 4 1.95 -11.43 18.83
N GLN A 5 2.59 -10.86 17.80
CA GLN A 5 2.28 -9.51 17.33
C GLN A 5 0.95 -9.47 16.54
N CYS A 6 0.61 -10.53 15.80
CA CYS A 6 -0.73 -10.66 15.21
C CYS A 6 -1.81 -10.89 16.28
N ASP A 7 -1.51 -11.58 17.37
CA ASP A 7 -2.44 -11.72 18.49
C ASP A 7 -2.65 -10.41 19.27
N GLN A 8 -1.64 -9.53 19.32
CA GLN A 8 -1.78 -8.19 19.86
C GLN A 8 -2.62 -7.30 18.93
N ALA A 9 -2.46 -7.44 17.62
CA ALA A 9 -3.31 -6.80 16.60
C ALA A 9 -4.78 -7.21 16.77
N ARG A 10 -5.08 -8.50 16.92
CA ARG A 10 -6.43 -9.02 17.17
C ARG A 10 -7.11 -8.43 18.40
N LYS A 11 -6.33 -8.03 19.41
CA LYS A 11 -6.82 -7.41 20.65
C LYS A 11 -6.97 -5.91 20.53
N HIS A 12 -6.51 -5.30 19.44
CA HIS A 12 -6.60 -3.87 19.23
C HIS A 12 -8.04 -3.52 18.80
N PRO A 13 -8.73 -2.60 19.50
CA PRO A 13 -10.16 -2.33 19.29
C PRO A 13 -10.50 -1.73 17.91
N THR A 14 -9.51 -1.45 17.07
CA THR A 14 -9.67 -0.87 15.73
C THR A 14 -9.54 -1.88 14.59
N ILE A 15 -9.25 -3.16 14.87
CA ILE A 15 -9.08 -4.18 13.84
C ILE A 15 -10.38 -4.97 13.66
N ALA A 16 -11.10 -4.67 12.58
CA ALA A 16 -12.42 -5.25 12.30
C ALA A 16 -12.36 -6.75 11.95
N SER A 17 -11.27 -7.22 11.36
CA SER A 17 -11.01 -8.65 11.16
C SER A 17 -9.50 -8.91 10.99
N VAL A 18 -9.05 -10.02 11.56
CA VAL A 18 -7.74 -10.64 11.29
C VAL A 18 -8.06 -12.03 10.78
N ASP A 19 -7.56 -12.43 9.62
CA ASP A 19 -7.79 -13.78 9.11
C ASP A 19 -7.14 -14.82 10.05
N PRO A 20 -7.92 -15.67 10.76
CA PRO A 20 -7.39 -16.70 11.63
C PRO A 20 -6.93 -17.95 10.88
N ASN A 21 -7.29 -18.08 9.60
CA ASN A 21 -7.05 -19.25 8.75
C ASN A 21 -5.84 -19.08 7.82
N LEU A 22 -5.04 -18.03 7.98
CA LEU A 22 -3.71 -17.92 7.35
C LEU A 22 -2.68 -18.89 8.01
N LYS A 23 -3.09 -20.13 8.29
CA LYS A 23 -2.16 -21.25 8.46
C LYS A 23 -1.71 -21.66 7.06
N LEU A 24 -0.73 -20.93 6.55
CA LEU A 24 0.06 -21.42 5.42
C LEU A 24 0.75 -22.71 5.90
N GLU A 25 0.35 -23.85 5.35
CA GLU A 25 1.15 -25.06 5.45
C GLU A 25 2.53 -24.71 4.90
N LYS A 26 3.57 -24.84 5.74
CA LYS A 26 4.95 -24.72 5.29
C LYS A 26 5.20 -25.82 4.27
N ALA A 27 5.04 -25.51 2.97
CA ALA A 27 5.70 -26.28 1.94
C ALA A 27 7.19 -26.32 2.30
N ALA A 28 7.80 -27.50 2.21
CA ALA A 28 9.17 -27.73 2.67
C ALA A 28 10.13 -26.80 1.89
N ILE A 29 10.50 -25.69 2.51
CA ILE A 29 11.45 -24.71 1.96
C ILE A 29 12.79 -25.46 1.80
N PRO A 30 13.39 -25.49 0.59
CA PRO A 30 14.77 -25.95 0.45
C PRO A 30 15.65 -25.15 1.41
N ARG A 31 16.46 -25.82 2.24
CA ARG A 31 17.32 -25.16 3.24
C ARG A 31 18.17 -24.07 2.59
N ALA A 32 17.70 -22.83 2.63
CA ALA A 32 18.52 -21.65 2.41
C ALA A 32 19.63 -21.67 3.48
N ARG A 33 20.83 -21.22 3.13
CA ARG A 33 21.83 -20.92 4.13
C ARG A 33 21.19 -19.94 5.12
N PRO A 34 21.36 -20.13 6.45
CA PRO A 34 20.87 -19.16 7.41
C PRO A 34 21.55 -17.83 7.11
N SER A 35 20.83 -16.89 6.47
CA SER A 35 21.33 -15.54 6.34
C SER A 35 21.34 -14.96 7.74
N SER A 36 22.49 -14.44 8.17
CA SER A 36 22.60 -13.70 9.41
C SER A 36 21.88 -12.37 9.24
N SER A 37 20.55 -12.38 9.29
CA SER A 37 19.76 -11.15 9.30
C SER A 37 20.10 -10.40 10.58
N LYS A 38 20.64 -9.18 10.46
CA LYS A 38 20.83 -8.29 11.61
C LYS A 38 19.46 -7.81 12.10
N GLU A 39 19.32 -7.60 13.40
CA GLU A 39 18.15 -6.90 13.93
C GLU A 39 18.13 -5.49 13.35
N ARG A 40 16.95 -5.06 12.88
CA ARG A 40 16.76 -3.75 12.25
C ARG A 40 16.77 -2.72 13.38
N GLN A 41 17.52 -1.62 13.25
CA GLN A 41 17.31 -0.46 14.11
C GLN A 41 15.88 0.06 13.92
N ASP A 42 15.26 0.56 14.99
CA ASP A 42 14.05 1.39 14.92
C ASP A 42 14.39 2.66 14.13
N GLY A 43 14.30 2.57 12.81
CA GLY A 43 14.45 3.72 11.93
C GLY A 43 13.30 4.69 12.14
N THR A 44 13.57 5.98 12.07
CA THR A 44 12.50 6.98 12.05
C THR A 44 11.66 6.75 10.78
N TYR A 45 10.37 6.44 10.95
CA TYR A 45 9.45 6.32 9.82
C TYR A 45 8.83 7.67 9.47
N LYS A 46 8.62 7.90 8.18
CA LYS A 46 7.78 8.96 7.64
C LYS A 46 6.50 8.38 7.08
N THR A 47 5.47 9.22 7.09
CA THR A 47 4.16 8.88 6.54
C THR A 47 3.85 9.80 5.37
N GLN A 48 3.62 9.21 4.20
CA GLN A 48 2.94 9.87 3.10
C GLN A 48 1.44 9.57 3.23
N THR A 49 0.66 10.57 3.62
CA THR A 49 -0.80 10.49 3.60
C THR A 49 -1.31 10.53 2.16
N LEU A 50 -2.45 9.89 1.89
CA LEU A 50 -3.04 9.82 0.56
C LEU A 50 -2.11 9.20 -0.48
N ALA A 51 -1.36 8.18 -0.04
CA ALA A 51 -0.52 7.43 -0.94
C ALA A 51 -1.38 6.66 -1.94
N VAL A 52 -0.78 6.37 -3.10
CA VAL A 52 -1.37 5.51 -4.11
C VAL A 52 -1.34 4.05 -3.63
N ASP A 53 -2.28 3.23 -4.11
CA ASP A 53 -2.53 1.85 -3.63
C ASP A 53 -1.24 1.00 -3.67
N GLU A 54 -0.43 1.19 -4.70
CA GLU A 54 0.84 0.50 -4.90
C GLU A 54 1.89 0.80 -3.84
N LEU A 55 1.95 2.03 -3.33
CA LEU A 55 2.84 2.38 -2.21
C LEU A 55 2.26 1.89 -0.89
N ILE A 56 0.94 2.02 -0.71
CA ILE A 56 0.24 1.50 0.47
C ILE A 56 0.56 0.01 0.61
N SER A 57 0.45 -0.76 -0.49
CA SER A 57 0.68 -2.21 -0.56
C SER A 57 1.99 -2.67 0.08
N ILE A 58 3.04 -1.86 -0.03
CA ILE A 58 4.39 -2.16 0.46
C ILE A 58 4.49 -1.96 1.99
N SER A 59 3.64 -1.10 2.55
CA SER A 59 3.64 -0.72 3.96
C SER A 59 2.51 -1.36 4.77
N ILE A 60 1.86 -2.39 4.21
CA ILE A 60 0.77 -3.10 4.88
C ILE A 60 1.33 -4.13 5.86
N PRO A 61 0.99 -4.03 7.15
CA PRO A 61 1.39 -5.02 8.14
C PRO A 61 0.79 -6.39 7.81
N ARG A 62 1.56 -7.45 8.08
CA ARG A 62 1.24 -8.85 7.75
C ARG A 62 -0.15 -9.35 8.21
N CYS A 63 -0.72 -8.77 9.26
CA CYS A 63 -1.99 -9.23 9.82
C CYS A 63 -3.21 -8.46 9.25
N VAL A 64 -3.00 -7.57 8.26
CA VAL A 64 -4.04 -6.78 7.59
C VAL A 64 -4.35 -7.42 6.24
N ALA A 65 -5.58 -7.94 6.09
CA ALA A 65 -5.95 -8.77 4.94
C ALA A 65 -6.11 -7.96 3.63
N GLN A 66 -6.53 -6.70 3.69
CA GLN A 66 -6.90 -5.91 2.50
C GLN A 66 -6.04 -4.65 2.31
N ILE A 67 -5.63 -4.36 1.07
CA ILE A 67 -4.96 -3.09 0.71
C ILE A 67 -5.94 -1.94 0.81
N ARG A 68 -7.04 -2.03 0.04
CA ARG A 68 -8.08 -1.03 0.03
C ARG A 68 -8.86 -1.08 1.34
N GLY A 69 -9.27 0.08 1.81
CA GLY A 69 -10.10 0.21 2.99
C GLY A 69 -9.34 0.22 4.31
N SER A 70 -8.24 -0.52 4.46
CA SER A 70 -7.61 -0.68 5.78
C SER A 70 -6.55 0.37 6.10
N LEU A 71 -5.79 0.82 5.10
CA LEU A 71 -4.68 1.77 5.25
C LEU A 71 -4.67 2.77 4.08
N MET A 72 -4.24 4.00 4.32
CA MET A 72 -4.18 5.10 3.33
C MET A 72 -2.81 5.75 3.24
N ASN A 73 -1.90 5.26 4.08
CA ASN A 73 -0.60 5.82 4.31
C ASN A 73 0.43 4.88 3.71
N TYR A 74 1.35 5.45 2.95
CA TYR A 74 2.62 4.81 2.73
C TYR A 74 3.54 5.22 3.87
N VAL A 75 3.81 4.28 4.77
CA VAL A 75 4.79 4.46 5.82
C VAL A 75 6.11 3.90 5.34
N TYR A 76 7.17 4.69 5.43
CA TYR A 76 8.47 4.36 4.86
C TYR A 76 9.59 4.92 5.71
N GLU A 77 10.76 4.31 5.62
CA GLU A 77 11.91 4.75 6.41
C GLU A 77 12.38 6.14 5.93
N GLU A 78 12.73 7.04 6.86
CA GLU A 78 12.99 8.46 6.62
C GLU A 78 14.11 8.76 5.62
N HIS A 79 15.19 7.96 5.59
CA HIS A 79 16.26 8.13 4.62
C HIS A 79 15.78 7.82 3.20
N ALA A 80 14.82 6.91 3.04
CA ALA A 80 14.10 6.69 1.78
C ALA A 80 15.03 6.53 0.55
N GLY A 81 16.15 5.82 0.70
CA GLY A 81 17.12 5.62 -0.38
C GLY A 81 18.23 6.66 -0.44
N ARG A 82 18.34 7.58 0.52
CA ARG A 82 19.42 8.59 0.54
C ARG A 82 20.80 7.92 0.42
N ARG A 83 21.63 8.35 -0.54
CA ARG A 83 22.95 7.77 -0.91
C ARG A 83 22.92 6.48 -1.73
N SER A 84 21.74 5.95 -2.04
CA SER A 84 21.61 4.84 -2.98
C SER A 84 21.40 5.32 -4.41
N PHE A 85 21.70 4.45 -5.37
CA PHE A 85 21.60 4.73 -6.80
C PHE A 85 20.74 3.68 -7.49
N ILE A 86 19.93 4.11 -8.46
CA ILE A 86 19.14 3.21 -9.30
C ILE A 86 19.60 3.42 -10.75
N TYR A 87 20.34 2.45 -11.28
CA TYR A 87 20.65 2.38 -12.70
C TYR A 87 19.41 1.90 -13.44
N HIS A 88 18.81 2.78 -14.22
CA HIS A 88 17.57 2.52 -14.92
C HIS A 88 17.87 2.31 -16.40
N ILE A 89 17.82 1.05 -16.83
CA ILE A 89 18.07 0.68 -18.23
C ILE A 89 16.72 0.68 -18.96
N GLU A 90 16.50 1.72 -19.75
CA GLU A 90 15.26 1.97 -20.48
C GLU A 90 15.54 2.78 -21.75
N ASP A 91 14.49 3.12 -22.50
CA ASP A 91 14.57 3.87 -23.75
C ASP A 91 14.86 5.37 -23.62
N SER A 92 14.55 5.94 -22.46
CA SER A 92 14.62 7.35 -22.10
C SER A 92 14.16 7.52 -20.64
N VAL A 93 14.18 8.73 -20.09
CA VAL A 93 13.41 9.12 -18.89
C VAL A 93 13.14 10.62 -18.97
N ALA A 94 11.89 11.06 -18.94
CA ALA A 94 11.54 12.49 -18.89
C ALA A 94 11.78 13.09 -17.48
N THR A 95 13.04 13.21 -17.08
CA THR A 95 13.45 13.63 -15.71
C THR A 95 12.85 14.96 -15.27
N ARG A 96 12.65 15.91 -16.20
CA ARG A 96 12.00 17.21 -15.93
C ARG A 96 10.57 17.09 -15.42
N ARG A 97 9.89 15.98 -15.72
CA ARG A 97 8.49 15.72 -15.29
C ARG A 97 8.40 14.98 -13.96
N LEU A 98 9.54 14.58 -13.40
CA LEU A 98 9.61 13.96 -12.08
C LEU A 98 10.04 15.05 -11.08
N PRO A 99 9.10 15.76 -10.43
CA PRO A 99 9.45 16.84 -9.52
C PRO A 99 10.23 16.31 -8.32
N ASP A 100 11.22 17.10 -7.90
CA ASP A 100 12.10 16.82 -6.76
C ASP A 100 12.91 15.51 -6.89
N LEU A 101 13.10 15.03 -8.12
CA LEU A 101 13.94 13.87 -8.40
C LEU A 101 15.43 14.25 -8.28
N SER A 102 16.17 13.50 -7.48
CA SER A 102 17.63 13.53 -7.55
C SER A 102 18.08 12.62 -8.69
N TYR A 103 18.81 13.17 -9.66
CA TYR A 103 19.35 12.42 -10.80
C TYR A 103 20.72 12.95 -11.18
N ILE A 104 21.53 12.10 -11.80
CA ILE A 104 22.79 12.53 -12.41
C ILE A 104 22.44 13.33 -13.68
N PRO A 105 22.94 14.58 -13.84
CA PRO A 105 22.59 15.44 -14.98
C PRO A 105 22.77 14.73 -16.33
N ALA A 106 21.99 15.11 -17.34
CA ALA A 106 21.99 14.45 -18.66
C ALA A 106 23.37 14.38 -19.34
N ASN A 107 24.27 15.33 -19.04
CA ASN A 107 25.66 15.33 -19.53
C ASN A 107 26.55 14.26 -18.88
N ASP A 108 26.16 13.80 -17.69
CA ASP A 108 26.80 12.77 -16.88
C ASP A 108 25.96 11.47 -16.85
N ALA A 109 24.83 11.44 -17.57
CA ALA A 109 24.09 10.21 -17.84
C ALA A 109 24.98 9.27 -18.67
N ILE A 110 24.57 8.01 -18.81
CA ILE A 110 25.24 7.05 -19.67
C ILE A 110 24.49 7.00 -21.03
N PRO A 111 24.82 7.90 -21.99
CA PRO A 111 24.17 7.89 -23.30
C PRO A 111 24.67 6.72 -24.14
N PHE A 112 23.75 5.98 -24.75
CA PHE A 112 24.09 4.96 -25.74
C PHE A 112 23.77 5.45 -27.16
N LYS A 113 24.67 5.19 -28.12
CA LYS A 113 24.54 5.50 -29.56
C LYS A 113 24.11 6.94 -29.93
N GLY A 114 24.43 7.94 -29.10
CA GLY A 114 24.22 9.36 -29.45
C GLY A 114 22.79 9.88 -29.25
N LYS A 115 21.92 9.13 -28.55
CA LYS A 115 20.73 9.72 -27.92
C LYS A 115 21.19 10.40 -26.64
N ASN A 116 21.11 11.73 -26.60
CA ASN A 116 21.34 12.48 -25.37
C ASN A 116 20.15 12.20 -24.42
N GLY A 117 20.40 12.07 -23.12
CA GLY A 117 19.34 11.97 -22.10
C GLY A 117 18.44 13.22 -21.97
N GLU A 118 18.46 14.11 -22.97
CA GLU A 118 17.65 15.32 -23.09
C GLU A 118 16.44 15.14 -24.01
N ASP A 119 16.30 14.01 -24.73
CA ASP A 119 15.09 13.76 -25.50
C ASP A 119 13.95 13.44 -24.52
N ASP A 120 13.21 14.48 -24.14
CA ASP A 120 12.06 14.45 -23.19
C ASP A 120 10.88 13.61 -23.71
N ASN A 121 11.07 12.85 -24.79
CA ASN A 121 10.05 12.05 -25.45
C ASN A 121 10.33 10.56 -25.23
N ASP A 122 9.45 9.93 -24.45
CA ASP A 122 9.38 8.48 -24.26
C ASP A 122 9.06 7.82 -25.61
N PHE A 123 10.02 7.06 -26.18
CA PHE A 123 9.92 6.54 -27.55
C PHE A 123 9.03 5.30 -27.63
N LEU A 124 8.88 4.55 -26.53
CA LEU A 124 7.99 3.38 -26.44
C LEU A 124 6.49 3.74 -26.46
N GLY A 125 6.15 5.02 -26.36
CA GLY A 125 4.77 5.45 -26.11
C GLY A 125 4.36 5.18 -24.66
N ASP A 126 3.28 5.83 -24.22
CA ASP A 126 2.67 5.67 -22.89
C ASP A 126 3.52 6.04 -21.66
N TYR A 127 4.69 6.67 -21.85
CA TYR A 127 5.53 7.17 -20.75
C TYR A 127 6.04 6.05 -19.84
N HIS A 128 6.29 4.88 -20.42
CA HIS A 128 6.65 3.67 -19.70
C HIS A 128 7.90 3.88 -18.85
N SER A 129 8.98 4.41 -19.43
CA SER A 129 10.26 4.58 -18.74
C SER A 129 10.21 5.69 -17.70
N THR A 130 9.45 6.75 -17.97
CA THR A 130 9.19 7.80 -16.97
C THR A 130 8.35 7.28 -15.81
N CYS A 131 7.37 6.41 -16.09
CA CYS A 131 6.52 5.78 -15.10
C CYS A 131 7.33 4.86 -14.19
N THR A 132 8.15 3.95 -14.75
CA THR A 132 8.98 3.01 -13.97
C THR A 132 10.04 3.74 -13.14
N ALA A 133 10.73 4.75 -13.69
CA ALA A 133 11.63 5.59 -12.90
C ALA A 133 10.91 6.31 -11.75
N GLY A 134 9.73 6.88 -12.03
CA GLY A 134 8.88 7.54 -11.04
C GLY A 134 8.37 6.61 -9.94
N LYS A 135 8.09 5.34 -10.26
CA LYS A 135 7.71 4.29 -9.30
C LYS A 135 8.87 3.83 -8.43
N ALA A 136 10.08 3.84 -8.97
CA ALA A 136 11.26 3.48 -8.20
C ALA A 136 11.62 4.57 -7.19
N LEU A 137 11.71 5.84 -7.62
CA LEU A 137 12.29 6.91 -6.79
C LEU A 137 11.59 8.27 -6.84
N GLY A 138 10.45 8.40 -7.53
CA GLY A 138 9.69 9.65 -7.56
C GLY A 138 9.19 10.07 -6.17
N SER A 139 9.23 11.38 -5.89
CA SER A 139 8.79 11.95 -4.61
C SER A 139 7.34 11.58 -4.25
N ARG A 140 6.44 11.58 -5.24
CA ARG A 140 5.01 11.31 -5.06
C ARG A 140 4.59 9.85 -5.21
N PHE A 141 5.12 9.16 -6.22
CA PHE A 141 4.70 7.80 -6.60
C PHE A 141 5.77 6.73 -6.39
N GLY A 142 6.96 7.14 -5.93
CA GLY A 142 8.10 6.28 -5.77
C GLY A 142 8.35 5.79 -4.35
N VAL A 143 9.03 4.64 -4.28
CA VAL A 143 9.42 3.98 -3.03
C VAL A 143 10.65 4.65 -2.41
N ALA A 144 11.71 4.82 -3.19
CA ALA A 144 13.01 5.36 -2.77
C ALA A 144 13.11 6.87 -3.04
N LYS A 145 12.30 7.65 -2.33
CA LYS A 145 12.09 9.09 -2.59
C LYS A 145 13.34 9.97 -2.56
N GLN A 146 14.47 9.48 -2.04
CA GLN A 146 15.74 10.19 -1.94
C GLN A 146 16.91 9.43 -2.60
N ALA A 147 16.62 8.36 -3.35
CA ALA A 147 17.63 7.72 -4.20
C ALA A 147 18.01 8.62 -5.38
N THR A 148 19.18 8.35 -5.96
CA THR A 148 19.65 9.04 -7.17
C THR A 148 19.39 8.17 -8.40
N LEU A 149 18.68 8.71 -9.39
CA LEU A 149 18.52 8.06 -10.69
C LEU A 149 19.83 8.17 -11.50
N VAL A 150 20.25 7.03 -12.07
CA VAL A 150 21.29 6.94 -13.09
C VAL A 150 20.63 6.41 -14.37
N PRO A 151 20.21 7.27 -15.31
CA PRO A 151 19.57 6.82 -16.53
C PRO A 151 20.60 6.18 -17.46
N VAL A 152 20.25 5.00 -17.99
CA VAL A 152 21.02 4.23 -18.97
C VAL A 152 20.12 4.05 -20.19
N VAL A 153 20.34 4.88 -21.20
CA VAL A 153 19.40 5.05 -22.31
C VAL A 153 19.77 4.11 -23.45
N LEU A 154 18.87 3.22 -23.84
CA LEU A 154 19.07 2.28 -24.94
C LEU A 154 18.98 2.98 -26.31
N GLY A 155 19.83 2.55 -27.24
CA GLY A 155 19.77 2.99 -28.63
C GLY A 155 18.63 2.28 -29.37
N ASP A 156 18.72 0.95 -29.41
CA ASP A 156 17.78 0.00 -29.98
C ASP A 156 17.30 -1.01 -28.90
N PHE A 157 16.13 -1.62 -29.09
CA PHE A 157 15.57 -2.64 -28.19
C PHE A 157 15.99 -4.06 -28.55
N ASP A 158 17.29 -4.28 -28.71
CA ASP A 158 17.84 -5.61 -28.99
C ASP A 158 18.77 -6.12 -27.87
N LEU A 159 19.09 -7.41 -27.90
CA LEU A 159 19.92 -8.04 -26.86
C LEU A 159 21.37 -7.55 -26.87
N ALA A 160 21.88 -7.09 -28.01
CA ALA A 160 23.25 -6.59 -28.12
C ALA A 160 23.37 -5.21 -27.47
N ASP A 161 22.38 -4.34 -27.69
CA ASP A 161 22.28 -3.04 -27.04
C ASP A 161 22.04 -3.17 -25.55
N LEU A 162 21.19 -4.12 -25.13
CA LEU A 162 21.01 -4.40 -23.71
C LEU A 162 22.32 -4.88 -23.05
N ALA A 163 23.07 -5.79 -23.71
CA ALA A 163 24.36 -6.23 -23.21
C ALA A 163 25.36 -5.06 -23.11
N ALA A 164 25.38 -4.16 -24.09
CA ALA A 164 26.25 -2.99 -24.09
C ALA A 164 25.87 -1.98 -23.00
N ALA A 165 24.58 -1.81 -22.71
CA ALA A 165 24.10 -1.00 -21.59
C ALA A 165 24.63 -1.52 -20.24
N PHE A 166 24.59 -2.85 -20.02
CA PHE A 166 25.19 -3.45 -18.82
C PHE A 166 26.71 -3.26 -18.75
N GLU A 167 27.43 -3.29 -19.89
CA GLU A 167 28.87 -3.00 -19.91
C GLU A 167 29.18 -1.54 -19.54
N GLU A 168 28.37 -0.58 -19.99
CA GLU A 168 28.54 0.82 -19.58
C GLU A 168 28.18 1.05 -18.10
N VAL A 169 27.17 0.36 -17.57
CA VAL A 169 26.91 0.34 -16.12
C VAL A 169 28.12 -0.19 -15.37
N ALA A 170 28.71 -1.31 -15.81
CA ALA A 170 29.90 -1.87 -15.18
C ALA A 170 31.08 -0.90 -15.23
N LYS A 171 31.29 -0.21 -16.35
CA LYS A 171 32.33 0.80 -16.51
C LYS A 171 32.13 2.00 -15.57
N ASP A 172 30.92 2.54 -15.46
CA ASP A 172 30.64 3.64 -14.52
C ASP A 172 30.85 3.20 -13.06
N LEU A 173 30.49 1.97 -12.69
CA LEU A 173 30.78 1.38 -11.38
C LEU A 173 32.28 1.14 -11.16
N GLU A 174 33.03 0.82 -12.21
CA GLU A 174 34.49 0.71 -12.20
C GLU A 174 35.14 2.07 -11.90
N GLU A 175 34.68 3.12 -12.58
CA GLU A 175 35.14 4.50 -12.47
C GLU A 175 34.63 5.21 -11.19
N THR A 176 33.50 4.75 -10.64
CA THR A 176 32.89 5.30 -9.42
C THR A 176 32.69 4.22 -8.32
N PRO A 177 33.77 3.70 -7.70
CA PRO A 177 33.69 2.61 -6.73
C PRO A 177 32.77 2.89 -5.52
N SER A 178 32.53 4.16 -5.17
CA SER A 178 31.64 4.54 -4.07
C SER A 178 30.17 4.21 -4.31
N ARG A 179 29.77 3.86 -5.54
CA ARG A 179 28.41 3.41 -5.88
C ARG A 179 28.20 1.91 -5.66
N ARG A 180 29.27 1.12 -5.62
CA ARG A 180 29.19 -0.34 -5.41
C ARG A 180 28.62 -0.66 -4.03
N GLY A 181 27.75 -1.67 -3.96
CA GLY A 181 27.03 -2.03 -2.73
C GLY A 181 25.94 -1.03 -2.30
N LEU A 182 25.81 0.12 -2.95
CA LEU A 182 24.75 1.13 -2.74
C LEU A 182 23.84 1.28 -3.95
N SER A 183 24.04 0.47 -4.99
CA SER A 183 23.33 0.58 -6.27
C SER A 183 22.45 -0.62 -6.54
N VAL A 184 21.43 -0.43 -7.37
CA VAL A 184 20.61 -1.49 -7.94
C VAL A 184 20.36 -1.19 -9.41
N VAL A 185 20.36 -2.21 -10.28
CA VAL A 185 19.89 -2.08 -11.66
C VAL A 185 18.42 -2.42 -11.73
N LEU A 186 17.62 -1.53 -12.33
CA LEU A 186 16.24 -1.78 -12.73
C LEU A 186 16.19 -1.95 -14.25
N LEU A 187 15.72 -3.11 -14.69
CA LEU A 187 15.37 -3.38 -16.08
C LEU A 187 13.89 -3.80 -16.15
N ALA A 188 13.06 -2.89 -16.63
CA ALA A 188 11.62 -3.07 -16.70
C ALA A 188 11.14 -3.51 -18.11
N LEU A 189 12.07 -4.01 -18.92
CA LEU A 189 11.89 -4.51 -20.28
C LEU A 189 12.09 -6.04 -20.34
N THR A 190 11.44 -6.66 -21.32
CA THR A 190 11.61 -8.08 -21.63
C THR A 190 11.84 -8.27 -23.12
N SER A 191 12.66 -9.24 -23.50
CA SER A 191 12.90 -9.59 -24.91
C SER A 191 12.84 -11.10 -25.12
N GLU A 192 12.42 -11.53 -26.30
CA GLU A 192 12.47 -12.94 -26.70
C GLU A 192 13.94 -13.36 -26.95
N GLU A 193 14.25 -14.64 -26.75
CA GLU A 193 15.56 -15.15 -27.16
C GLU A 193 15.67 -15.14 -28.69
N THR A 194 16.55 -14.29 -29.22
CA THR A 194 16.82 -14.21 -30.67
C THR A 194 17.92 -15.17 -31.09
N ASN A 195 19.01 -15.27 -30.32
CA ASN A 195 20.07 -16.25 -30.50
C ASN A 195 20.94 -16.47 -29.24
N LEU A 196 21.60 -17.63 -29.19
CA LEU A 196 22.48 -18.04 -28.08
C LEU A 196 23.72 -17.16 -27.89
N ARG A 197 24.22 -16.50 -28.95
CA ARG A 197 25.45 -15.69 -28.87
C ARG A 197 25.16 -14.39 -28.11
N GLU A 198 24.10 -13.69 -28.48
CA GLU A 198 23.63 -12.48 -27.81
C GLU A 198 23.19 -12.77 -26.38
N THR A 199 22.47 -13.87 -26.15
CA THR A 199 22.10 -14.32 -24.80
C THR A 199 23.33 -14.51 -23.91
N ARG A 200 24.41 -15.10 -24.45
CA ARG A 200 25.70 -15.24 -23.73
C ARG A 200 26.44 -13.92 -23.54
N LEU A 201 26.25 -12.93 -24.42
CA LEU A 201 26.84 -11.60 -24.26
C LEU A 201 26.11 -10.86 -23.13
N LEU A 202 24.78 -10.82 -23.20
CA LEU A 202 23.93 -10.24 -22.15
C LEU A 202 24.23 -10.87 -20.79
N SER A 203 24.21 -12.20 -20.71
CA SER A 203 24.48 -12.91 -19.45
C SER A 203 25.87 -12.57 -18.86
N ARG A 204 26.91 -12.42 -19.69
CA ARG A 204 28.24 -12.03 -19.23
C ARG A 204 28.29 -10.59 -18.72
N ALA A 205 27.67 -9.67 -19.44
CA ALA A 205 27.60 -8.26 -19.03
C ALA A 205 26.84 -8.10 -17.71
N MET A 206 25.73 -8.81 -17.54
CA MET A 206 24.98 -8.85 -16.28
C MET A 206 25.81 -9.42 -15.12
N ILE A 207 26.53 -10.53 -15.34
CA ILE A 207 27.43 -11.11 -14.34
C ILE A 207 28.50 -10.11 -13.91
N LYS A 208 29.10 -9.37 -14.86
CA LYS A 208 30.10 -8.35 -14.54
C LYS A 208 29.54 -7.26 -13.61
N VAL A 209 28.30 -6.80 -13.82
CA VAL A 209 27.64 -5.85 -12.91
C VAL A 209 27.39 -6.46 -11.52
N MET A 210 26.96 -7.71 -11.45
CA MET A 210 26.77 -8.40 -10.17
C MET A 210 28.09 -8.64 -9.42
N GLU A 211 29.19 -8.92 -10.12
CA GLU A 211 30.54 -9.02 -9.56
C GLU A 211 31.04 -7.69 -8.96
N LEU A 212 30.43 -6.56 -9.36
CA LEU A 212 30.64 -5.24 -8.78
C LEU A 212 29.68 -4.93 -7.62
N ASP A 213 29.09 -5.96 -7.02
CA ASP A 213 28.19 -5.88 -5.87
C ASP A 213 26.89 -5.08 -6.12
N VAL A 214 26.36 -5.19 -7.35
CA VAL A 214 25.11 -4.52 -7.73
C VAL A 214 24.03 -5.55 -8.10
N PRO A 215 22.95 -5.70 -7.29
CA PRO A 215 21.80 -6.53 -7.64
C PRO A 215 21.09 -6.03 -8.89
N ILE A 216 20.50 -6.97 -9.65
CA ILE A 216 19.72 -6.69 -10.85
C ILE A 216 18.26 -7.12 -10.62
N VAL A 217 17.33 -6.20 -10.86
CA VAL A 217 15.88 -6.41 -10.74
C VAL A 217 15.26 -6.42 -12.14
N CYS A 218 14.48 -7.46 -12.43
CA CYS A 218 13.82 -7.63 -13.73
C CYS A 218 12.32 -7.91 -13.57
N ALA A 219 11.54 -7.36 -14.51
CA ALA A 219 10.13 -7.72 -14.68
C ALA A 219 9.99 -9.20 -15.11
N ALA A 220 9.00 -9.92 -14.57
CA ALA A 220 8.75 -11.32 -14.92
C ALA A 220 8.18 -11.53 -16.33
N GLY A 221 7.54 -10.49 -16.89
CA GLY A 221 6.87 -10.52 -18.19
C GLY A 221 5.34 -10.66 -18.08
N ASN A 222 4.63 -10.24 -19.14
CA ASN A 222 3.18 -9.99 -19.12
C ASN A 222 2.37 -10.97 -20.00
N HIS A 223 2.95 -12.11 -20.37
CA HIS A 223 2.38 -13.00 -21.38
C HIS A 223 1.61 -14.20 -20.81
N ALA A 224 1.34 -14.28 -19.51
CA ALA A 224 0.74 -15.48 -18.92
C ALA A 224 -0.70 -15.79 -19.39
N ARG A 225 -1.38 -14.81 -20.02
CA ARG A 225 -2.67 -15.02 -20.70
C ARG A 225 -2.53 -15.75 -22.04
N SER A 226 -1.36 -15.70 -22.66
CA SER A 226 -1.09 -16.39 -23.92
C SER A 226 -0.91 -17.89 -23.68
N PRO A 227 -1.41 -18.76 -24.58
CA PRO A 227 -1.17 -20.20 -24.51
C PRO A 227 0.33 -20.50 -24.40
N ASP A 228 0.71 -21.42 -23.51
CA ASP A 228 2.09 -21.89 -23.32
C ASP A 228 3.11 -20.83 -22.88
N ARG A 229 2.66 -19.63 -22.47
CA ARG A 229 3.51 -18.51 -22.02
C ARG A 229 3.35 -18.20 -20.52
N LYS A 230 2.83 -19.15 -19.74
CA LYS A 230 2.65 -18.97 -18.28
C LYS A 230 3.98 -18.86 -17.53
N ASP A 231 4.97 -19.63 -17.99
CA ASP A 231 6.30 -19.66 -17.41
C ASP A 231 7.10 -18.41 -17.79
N ILE A 232 8.08 -18.05 -16.94
CA ILE A 232 9.05 -17.00 -17.25
C ILE A 232 10.01 -17.50 -18.34
N ASP A 233 9.75 -17.05 -19.58
CA ASP A 233 10.42 -17.49 -20.80
C ASP A 233 11.15 -16.37 -21.57
N THR A 234 11.01 -15.11 -21.14
CA THR A 234 11.67 -13.95 -21.76
C THR A 234 12.95 -13.55 -21.03
N LEU A 235 13.89 -12.97 -21.79
CA LEU A 235 15.15 -12.46 -21.29
C LEU A 235 14.98 -11.05 -20.68
N PRO A 236 15.80 -10.71 -19.66
CA PRO A 236 16.76 -11.60 -18.99
C PRO A 236 16.18 -12.40 -17.83
N ALA A 237 14.90 -12.20 -17.46
CA ALA A 237 14.28 -12.87 -16.31
C ALA A 237 14.39 -14.40 -16.37
N SER A 238 14.34 -14.98 -17.56
CA SER A 238 14.50 -16.42 -17.77
C SER A 238 15.90 -16.95 -17.43
N LEU A 239 16.92 -16.10 -17.38
CA LEU A 239 18.29 -16.43 -16.95
C LEU A 239 18.44 -16.55 -15.44
N ALA A 240 17.43 -16.13 -14.66
CA ALA A 240 17.48 -16.18 -13.21
C ALA A 240 17.67 -17.62 -12.71
N GLY A 241 18.50 -17.77 -11.68
CA GLY A 241 18.75 -19.06 -11.07
C GLY A 241 19.75 -18.96 -9.93
N ARG A 242 20.18 -20.11 -9.41
CA ARG A 242 21.09 -20.19 -8.27
C ARG A 242 22.38 -19.39 -8.48
N TYR A 243 22.99 -19.51 -9.66
CA TYR A 243 24.26 -18.88 -10.02
C TYR A 243 24.12 -17.56 -10.76
N ASN A 244 22.88 -17.11 -10.97
CA ASN A 244 22.58 -15.84 -11.62
C ASN A 244 21.50 -15.16 -10.78
N PRO A 245 21.89 -14.43 -9.71
CA PRO A 245 20.99 -13.94 -8.67
C PRO A 245 20.13 -12.74 -9.13
N ILE A 246 19.52 -12.85 -10.29
CA ILE A 246 18.53 -11.89 -10.80
C ILE A 246 17.29 -11.96 -9.91
N ILE A 247 16.81 -10.78 -9.52
CA ILE A 247 15.60 -10.60 -8.73
C ILE A 247 14.45 -10.45 -9.72
N VAL A 248 13.69 -11.52 -9.93
CA VAL A 248 12.55 -11.51 -10.87
C VAL A 248 11.27 -11.16 -10.13
N VAL A 249 10.54 -10.17 -10.65
CA VAL A 249 9.39 -9.58 -9.97
C VAL A 249 8.11 -9.78 -10.77
N GLY A 250 7.14 -10.43 -10.12
CA GLY A 250 5.80 -10.63 -10.66
C GLY A 250 4.85 -9.49 -10.30
N SER A 251 3.77 -9.39 -11.05
CA SER A 251 2.67 -8.46 -10.77
C SER A 251 1.63 -9.13 -9.90
N ALA A 252 1.09 -8.37 -8.95
CA ALA A 252 -0.09 -8.70 -8.18
C ALA A 252 -1.19 -7.66 -8.34
N ASP A 253 -2.41 -8.10 -8.08
CA ASP A 253 -3.61 -7.28 -7.96
C ASP A 253 -3.75 -6.67 -6.56
N ILE A 254 -4.79 -5.87 -6.39
CA ILE A 254 -5.08 -5.14 -5.14
C ILE A 254 -5.42 -6.06 -3.96
N ASP A 255 -5.86 -7.28 -4.24
CA ASP A 255 -6.19 -8.27 -3.23
C ASP A 255 -4.93 -9.05 -2.80
N GLY A 256 -3.81 -8.85 -3.50
CA GLY A 256 -2.55 -9.54 -3.24
C GLY A 256 -2.44 -10.89 -3.95
N GLY A 257 -3.35 -11.16 -4.89
CA GLY A 257 -3.26 -12.29 -5.81
C GLY A 257 -2.33 -11.99 -6.98
N ARG A 258 -1.68 -13.00 -7.54
CA ARG A 258 -0.89 -12.84 -8.77
C ARG A 258 -1.81 -12.37 -9.90
N SER A 259 -1.45 -11.26 -10.53
CA SER A 259 -2.12 -10.76 -11.73
C SER A 259 -2.19 -11.83 -12.80
N ASP A 260 -3.33 -11.98 -13.45
CA ASP A 260 -3.56 -13.05 -14.42
C ASP A 260 -2.56 -13.03 -15.61
N PHE A 261 -2.09 -11.85 -16.01
CA PHE A 261 -1.08 -11.64 -17.06
C PHE A 261 0.36 -11.87 -16.61
N SER A 262 0.65 -11.88 -15.31
CA SER A 262 2.04 -11.98 -14.81
C SER A 262 2.60 -13.37 -15.04
N GLN A 263 3.71 -13.50 -15.77
CA GLN A 263 4.43 -14.77 -15.87
C GLN A 263 4.96 -15.20 -14.50
N TYR A 264 5.06 -16.51 -14.30
CA TYR A 264 5.45 -17.09 -13.01
C TYR A 264 6.26 -18.37 -13.21
N ASN A 265 7.29 -18.54 -12.39
CA ASN A 265 7.99 -19.80 -12.19
C ASN A 265 8.50 -19.81 -10.74
N GLU A 266 8.15 -20.82 -9.95
CA GLU A 266 8.44 -20.87 -8.51
C GLU A 266 9.95 -20.76 -8.20
N ASP A 267 10.79 -21.34 -9.05
CA ASP A 267 12.24 -21.32 -8.87
C ASP A 267 12.83 -19.94 -9.20
N LYS A 268 12.26 -19.22 -10.17
CA LYS A 268 12.81 -17.94 -10.66
C LYS A 268 12.21 -16.71 -9.98
N ILE A 269 10.92 -16.74 -9.63
CA ILE A 269 10.24 -15.60 -9.01
C ILE A 269 10.90 -15.30 -7.65
N SER A 270 11.17 -14.03 -7.39
CA SER A 270 11.73 -13.57 -6.12
C SER A 270 10.64 -12.98 -5.22
N THR A 271 9.78 -12.13 -5.77
CA THR A 271 8.63 -11.56 -5.07
C THR A 271 7.62 -11.03 -6.07
N HIS A 272 6.49 -10.54 -5.57
CA HIS A 272 5.49 -9.76 -6.29
C HIS A 272 5.38 -8.37 -5.68
N ALA A 273 4.88 -7.42 -6.45
CA ALA A 273 4.42 -6.13 -5.97
C ALA A 273 3.18 -5.71 -6.77
N LEU A 274 2.45 -4.68 -6.30
CA LEU A 274 1.24 -4.23 -6.99
C LEU A 274 1.59 -3.73 -8.39
N GLY A 275 1.16 -4.47 -9.41
CA GLY A 275 1.44 -4.17 -10.81
C GLY A 275 0.19 -3.83 -11.61
N GLU A 276 -1.00 -3.84 -11.00
CA GLU A 276 -2.27 -3.43 -11.60
C GLU A 276 -2.70 -2.02 -11.17
N ASP A 277 -3.38 -1.31 -12.07
CA ASP A 277 -4.02 -0.01 -11.82
C ASP A 277 -3.06 1.05 -11.22
N ASN A 278 -1.79 1.00 -11.63
CA ASN A 278 -0.75 1.90 -11.14
C ASN A 278 -0.98 3.34 -11.58
N THR A 279 -0.70 4.27 -10.67
CA THR A 279 -0.70 5.71 -10.97
C THR A 279 0.72 6.24 -11.15
N CYS A 280 1.01 6.88 -12.27
CA CYS A 280 2.31 7.51 -12.52
C CYS A 280 2.21 8.74 -13.42
N PHE A 281 3.29 9.49 -13.54
CA PHE A 281 3.37 10.61 -14.48
C PHE A 281 3.38 10.09 -15.92
N ALA A 282 2.62 10.75 -16.79
CA ALA A 282 2.43 10.38 -18.19
C ALA A 282 2.65 11.60 -19.13
N GLU A 283 1.91 11.67 -20.24
CA GLU A 283 1.95 12.74 -21.26
C GLU A 283 1.79 14.17 -20.75
N SER A 284 1.27 14.36 -19.54
CA SER A 284 1.08 15.67 -18.94
C SER A 284 1.57 15.70 -17.50
N ASP A 285 1.65 16.90 -16.92
CA ASP A 285 1.87 17.08 -15.48
C ASP A 285 0.75 16.47 -14.62
N THR A 286 -0.32 15.97 -15.24
CA THR A 286 -1.38 15.20 -14.60
C THR A 286 -1.01 13.71 -14.60
N PRO A 287 -0.92 13.08 -13.43
CA PRO A 287 -0.71 11.63 -13.32
C PRO A 287 -1.85 10.85 -13.98
N THR A 288 -1.51 9.74 -14.64
CA THR A 288 -2.47 8.79 -15.22
C THR A 288 -2.52 7.52 -14.37
N SER A 289 -3.73 7.05 -14.09
CA SER A 289 -4.02 5.78 -13.41
C SER A 289 -4.43 4.70 -14.42
N GLY A 290 -4.41 3.43 -14.03
CA GLY A 290 -4.76 2.30 -14.90
C GLY A 290 -3.57 1.60 -15.55
N ASN A 291 -2.34 2.07 -15.33
CA ASN A 291 -1.15 1.45 -15.90
C ASN A 291 -0.93 0.06 -15.28
N THR A 292 -0.71 -0.95 -16.12
CA THR A 292 -0.67 -2.34 -15.66
C THR A 292 0.51 -3.08 -16.28
N GLY A 293 1.34 -3.72 -15.45
CA GLY A 293 2.47 -4.51 -15.92
C GLY A 293 3.48 -4.89 -14.84
N THR A 294 4.20 -5.99 -15.08
CA THR A 294 5.33 -6.42 -14.24
C THR A 294 6.46 -5.38 -14.18
N SER A 295 6.57 -4.49 -15.16
CA SER A 295 7.47 -3.33 -15.18
C SER A 295 7.26 -2.41 -13.96
N SER A 296 6.01 -2.09 -13.62
CA SER A 296 5.70 -1.25 -12.45
C SER A 296 6.04 -1.99 -11.15
N ALA A 297 5.70 -3.28 -11.05
CA ALA A 297 6.03 -4.09 -9.90
C ALA A 297 7.55 -4.19 -9.67
N ALA A 298 8.33 -4.41 -10.73
CA ALA A 298 9.79 -4.43 -10.68
C ALA A 298 10.38 -3.10 -10.20
N ALA A 299 9.83 -1.97 -10.64
CA ALA A 299 10.26 -0.65 -10.20
C ALA A 299 10.05 -0.43 -8.69
N LEU A 300 8.91 -0.87 -8.14
CA LEU A 300 8.63 -0.80 -6.70
C LEU A 300 9.66 -1.61 -5.89
N VAL A 301 9.99 -2.82 -6.36
CA VAL A 301 10.99 -3.69 -5.71
C VAL A 301 12.40 -3.08 -5.80
N ALA A 302 12.79 -2.54 -6.96
CA ALA A 302 14.09 -1.86 -7.11
C ALA A 302 14.21 -0.65 -6.17
N GLY A 303 13.15 0.16 -6.06
CA GLY A 303 13.11 1.24 -5.08
C GLY A 303 13.25 0.71 -3.64
N GLN A 304 12.55 -0.37 -3.28
CA GLN A 304 12.67 -0.92 -1.93
C GLN A 304 14.08 -1.47 -1.63
N ILE A 305 14.74 -2.07 -2.62
CA ILE A 305 16.15 -2.49 -2.50
C ILE A 305 17.06 -1.29 -2.29
N ALA A 306 16.88 -0.22 -3.07
CA ALA A 306 17.64 1.02 -2.90
C ALA A 306 17.49 1.60 -1.48
N VAL A 307 16.27 1.59 -0.93
CA VAL A 307 16.02 1.94 0.48
C VAL A 307 16.81 1.03 1.43
N LEU A 308 16.77 -0.29 1.25
CA LEU A 308 17.45 -1.24 2.14
C LEU A 308 18.98 -1.08 2.11
N LEU A 309 19.55 -0.82 0.93
CA LEU A 309 20.99 -0.58 0.75
C LEU A 309 21.44 0.77 1.30
N SER A 310 20.54 1.75 1.42
CA SER A 310 20.88 3.07 1.96
C SER A 310 21.06 3.14 3.47
N TYR A 311 20.74 2.08 4.20
CA TYR A 311 20.82 2.08 5.65
C TYR A 311 22.28 2.15 6.08
N ASP A 312 22.57 2.87 7.16
CA ASP A 312 23.92 2.86 7.75
C ASP A 312 24.30 1.44 8.20
N GLU A 313 23.31 0.68 8.68
CA GLU A 313 23.41 -0.75 8.94
C GLU A 313 22.30 -1.50 8.17
N PRO A 314 22.57 -1.95 6.93
CA PRO A 314 21.59 -2.69 6.15
C PRO A 314 21.12 -3.96 6.86
N PRO A 315 19.82 -4.30 6.78
CA PRO A 315 19.30 -5.54 7.34
C PRO A 315 19.72 -6.78 6.50
N ILE A 316 20.43 -6.54 5.40
CA ILE A 316 20.95 -7.52 4.45
C ILE A 316 22.44 -7.72 4.73
N ASP A 317 22.93 -8.95 4.57
CA ASP A 317 24.37 -9.20 4.57
C ASP A 317 25.02 -8.54 3.34
N ILE A 318 25.80 -7.49 3.59
CA ILE A 318 26.51 -6.69 2.58
C ILE A 318 27.97 -7.13 2.41
N THR A 319 28.28 -8.41 2.65
CA THR A 319 29.62 -8.95 2.38
C THR A 319 29.99 -8.76 0.90
N PRO A 320 31.13 -8.09 0.59
CA PRO A 320 31.56 -7.89 -0.79
C PRO A 320 31.70 -9.20 -1.58
N GLY A 321 31.32 -9.16 -2.85
CA GLY A 321 31.22 -10.31 -3.76
C GLY A 321 29.96 -11.16 -3.58
N HIS A 322 29.13 -10.89 -2.56
CA HIS A 322 27.92 -11.66 -2.26
C HIS A 322 26.65 -10.80 -2.21
N ILE A 323 26.74 -9.49 -2.40
CA ILE A 323 25.59 -8.58 -2.25
C ILE A 323 24.41 -8.97 -3.16
N PRO A 324 24.58 -9.28 -4.46
CA PRO A 324 23.45 -9.66 -5.31
C PRO A 324 22.71 -10.93 -4.84
N GLU A 325 23.46 -11.96 -4.44
CA GLU A 325 22.90 -13.20 -3.89
C GLU A 325 22.14 -12.93 -2.58
N ASN A 326 22.76 -12.18 -1.68
CA ASN A 326 22.20 -11.87 -0.37
C ASN A 326 20.95 -10.99 -0.47
N VAL A 327 20.92 -10.01 -1.37
CA VAL A 327 19.74 -9.17 -1.62
C VAL A 327 18.63 -10.01 -2.23
N ARG A 328 18.90 -10.84 -3.25
CA ARG A 328 17.91 -11.75 -3.83
C ARG A 328 17.29 -12.64 -2.76
N ASP A 329 18.12 -13.28 -1.93
CA ASP A 329 17.66 -14.21 -0.90
C ASP A 329 16.90 -13.49 0.21
N TYR A 330 17.30 -12.27 0.57
CA TYR A 330 16.55 -11.45 1.51
C TYR A 330 15.14 -11.15 0.97
N ILE A 331 15.02 -10.66 -0.27
CA ILE A 331 13.72 -10.39 -0.91
C ILE A 331 12.88 -11.67 -1.01
N LYS A 332 13.48 -12.77 -1.47
CA LYS A 332 12.79 -14.03 -1.75
C LYS A 332 12.35 -14.79 -0.51
N TYR A 333 13.11 -14.73 0.59
CA TYR A 333 12.90 -15.63 1.73
C TYR A 333 12.71 -14.94 3.08
N ASN A 334 13.15 -13.69 3.26
CA ASN A 334 13.12 -13.05 4.58
C ASN A 334 11.73 -12.48 4.89
N ASP A 335 11.14 -12.85 6.04
CA ASP A 335 9.80 -12.40 6.42
C ASP A 335 9.68 -10.88 6.64
N LYS A 336 10.81 -10.16 6.76
CA LYS A 336 10.89 -8.69 6.82
C LYS A 336 10.96 -8.00 5.45
N ALA A 337 11.05 -8.77 4.37
CA ALA A 337 11.08 -8.26 2.99
C ALA A 337 9.77 -8.53 2.22
N GLY A 338 8.93 -9.40 2.75
CA GLY A 338 7.70 -9.82 2.09
C GLY A 338 6.99 -10.96 2.81
N TRP A 339 5.74 -11.20 2.44
CA TRP A 339 4.91 -12.28 2.98
C TRP A 339 3.83 -12.69 1.98
N ASP A 340 3.34 -13.93 2.10
CA ASP A 340 2.36 -14.48 1.16
C ASP A 340 0.96 -13.94 1.45
N ARG A 341 0.38 -13.24 0.48
CA ARG A 341 -0.99 -12.69 0.57
C ARG A 341 -2.02 -13.58 -0.11
N ALA A 342 -1.59 -14.35 -1.10
CA ALA A 342 -2.33 -15.44 -1.72
C ALA A 342 -1.39 -16.62 -1.96
N LEU A 343 -1.95 -17.79 -2.27
CA LEU A 343 -1.18 -19.00 -2.57
C LEU A 343 -0.20 -18.73 -3.73
N GLY A 344 1.10 -18.88 -3.46
CA GLY A 344 2.16 -18.62 -4.45
C GLY A 344 2.40 -17.13 -4.77
N THR A 345 1.79 -16.20 -4.05
CA THR A 345 1.96 -14.75 -4.24
C THR A 345 2.55 -14.10 -2.99
N ARG A 346 3.88 -14.17 -2.92
CA ARG A 346 4.69 -13.42 -1.95
C ARG A 346 4.73 -11.95 -2.33
N MET A 347 4.17 -11.08 -1.51
CA MET A 347 4.14 -9.64 -1.75
C MET A 347 5.29 -8.92 -1.05
N LEU A 348 5.89 -7.95 -1.73
CA LEU A 348 6.90 -7.04 -1.20
C LEU A 348 6.36 -6.33 0.05
N TRP A 349 7.19 -6.25 1.08
CA TRP A 349 6.87 -5.54 2.32
C TRP A 349 8.10 -4.82 2.86
N ASN A 350 7.94 -3.58 3.32
CA ASN A 350 9.03 -2.78 3.86
C ASN A 350 9.22 -2.91 5.38
N GLY A 351 8.54 -3.87 6.00
CA GLY A 351 8.68 -4.21 7.41
C GLY A 351 7.90 -3.33 8.38
N VAL A 352 7.06 -2.42 7.88
CA VAL A 352 6.20 -1.54 8.69
C VAL A 352 5.17 -2.34 9.49
N THR A 353 5.10 -2.09 10.80
CA THR A 353 4.14 -2.71 11.71
C THR A 353 2.88 -1.86 11.89
N ILE A 354 1.89 -2.39 12.61
CA ILE A 354 0.68 -1.65 12.97
C ILE A 354 0.99 -0.44 13.85
N ALA A 355 2.05 -0.50 14.68
CA ALA A 355 2.46 0.63 15.50
C ALA A 355 3.01 1.78 14.65
N ASP A 356 3.69 1.45 13.56
CA ASP A 356 4.28 2.41 12.62
C ASP A 356 3.22 2.98 11.66
N ASN A 357 2.22 2.17 11.30
CA ASN A 357 1.11 2.52 10.41
C ASN A 357 -0.21 2.48 11.15
N LEU A 358 -0.41 3.47 12.02
CA LEU A 358 -1.63 3.61 12.81
C LEU A 358 -2.85 3.59 11.88
N TYR A 359 -3.79 2.68 12.19
CA TYR A 359 -5.06 2.61 11.51
C TYR A 359 -5.70 3.99 11.47
N PHE A 360 -5.91 4.48 10.26
CA PHE A 360 -6.51 5.78 10.08
C PHE A 360 -8.01 5.75 10.38
N LYS A 361 -8.65 4.57 10.42
CA LYS A 361 -10.08 4.43 10.68
C LYS A 361 -10.43 3.40 11.75
N THR A 362 -11.50 3.70 12.47
CA THR A 362 -12.22 2.81 13.38
C THR A 362 -13.66 2.75 12.88
N CYS A 363 -14.11 1.58 12.48
CA CYS A 363 -15.51 1.37 12.13
C CYS A 363 -16.30 1.17 13.41
N ASN A 364 -17.50 1.76 13.50
CA ASN A 364 -18.42 1.44 14.59
C ASN A 364 -18.89 -0.03 14.51
N GLY A 365 -18.64 -0.68 13.37
CA GLY A 365 -18.99 -2.06 13.08
C GLY A 365 -20.45 -2.21 12.70
N LEU A 366 -20.77 -3.42 12.26
CA LEU A 366 -22.15 -3.92 12.23
C LEU A 366 -22.28 -5.01 13.32
N GLY A 367 -21.34 -5.95 13.45
CA GLY A 367 -21.28 -7.05 14.46
C GLY A 367 -21.18 -8.43 13.75
N PRO A 368 -21.56 -9.59 14.35
CA PRO A 368 -21.78 -10.91 13.65
C PRO A 368 -23.21 -11.40 13.15
N GLU A 369 -24.35 -11.01 13.75
CA GLU A 369 -25.81 -11.18 13.46
C GLU A 369 -26.62 -10.29 12.45
N GLU A 370 -27.40 -10.83 11.50
CA GLU A 370 -28.22 -10.20 10.42
C GLU A 370 -29.15 -8.96 10.69
N HIS A 371 -29.16 -8.30 11.85
CA HIS A 371 -30.23 -7.33 12.21
C HIS A 371 -29.80 -5.94 12.73
N TRP A 372 -28.54 -5.53 12.64
CA TRP A 372 -28.15 -4.20 13.16
C TRP A 372 -28.42 -3.06 12.19
N LYS A 373 -28.98 -1.97 12.73
CA LYS A 373 -29.32 -0.77 11.98
C LYS A 373 -28.65 0.44 12.60
N TYR A 374 -28.08 1.29 11.74
CA TYR A 374 -27.69 2.66 12.10
C TYR A 374 -28.28 3.62 11.09
N VAL A 375 -27.94 3.48 9.81
CA VAL A 375 -28.50 4.28 8.71
C VAL A 375 -28.47 3.45 7.42
N THR A 376 -29.44 3.61 6.51
CA THR A 376 -29.30 3.01 5.17
C THR A 376 -28.12 3.62 4.42
N ARG A 377 -27.48 2.83 3.55
CA ARG A 377 -26.48 3.34 2.60
C ARG A 377 -27.02 4.49 1.74
N GLU A 378 -28.29 4.42 1.32
CA GLU A 378 -28.90 5.44 0.48
C GLU A 378 -28.98 6.79 1.21
N THR A 379 -29.48 6.79 2.44
CA THR A 379 -29.54 8.01 3.27
C THR A 379 -28.16 8.63 3.48
N LEU A 380 -27.15 7.82 3.84
CA LEU A 380 -25.79 8.34 3.99
C LEU A 380 -25.22 8.84 2.66
N ASN A 381 -25.45 8.13 1.56
CA ASN A 381 -24.97 8.55 0.24
C ASN A 381 -25.57 9.91 -0.17
N GLN A 382 -26.85 10.12 0.08
CA GLN A 382 -27.51 11.40 -0.17
C GLN A 382 -26.96 12.50 0.76
N ALA A 383 -26.87 12.24 2.07
CA ALA A 383 -26.31 13.17 3.05
C ALA A 383 -24.88 13.60 2.70
N ILE A 384 -24.02 12.65 2.34
CA ILE A 384 -22.61 12.87 2.01
C ILE A 384 -22.46 13.61 0.67
N THR A 385 -23.04 13.06 -0.40
CA THR A 385 -22.77 13.50 -1.78
C THR A 385 -23.51 14.79 -2.15
N ASN A 386 -24.74 14.95 -1.64
CA ASN A 386 -25.62 16.04 -2.05
C ASN A 386 -25.55 17.22 -1.09
N ASP A 387 -25.16 17.03 0.18
CA ASP A 387 -25.08 18.12 1.15
C ASP A 387 -23.70 18.25 1.81
N PHE A 388 -23.31 17.30 2.67
CA PHE A 388 -22.15 17.46 3.57
C PHE A 388 -20.87 17.87 2.83
N CYS A 389 -20.52 17.16 1.74
CA CYS A 389 -19.30 17.45 0.97
C CYS A 389 -19.42 18.66 0.03
N ASN A 390 -20.60 19.30 -0.06
CA ASN A 390 -20.80 20.55 -0.79
C ASN A 390 -20.80 21.78 0.16
N LYS A 391 -20.70 21.58 1.48
CA LYS A 391 -20.73 22.69 2.43
C LYS A 391 -19.48 23.57 2.29
N PRO A 392 -19.64 24.90 2.31
CA PRO A 392 -18.50 25.80 2.32
C PRO A 392 -17.73 25.67 3.64
N LEU A 393 -16.41 25.83 3.56
CA LEU A 393 -15.49 25.72 4.69
C LEU A 393 -15.45 27.02 5.50
N ASP A 394 -16.60 27.39 6.07
CA ASP A 394 -16.74 28.68 6.75
C ASP A 394 -16.13 28.68 8.17
N ASN A 395 -15.83 27.49 8.73
CA ASN A 395 -15.16 27.33 10.01
C ASN A 395 -13.89 26.45 9.83
N PRO A 396 -12.69 26.98 10.12
CA PRO A 396 -11.42 26.30 9.81
C PRO A 396 -11.10 25.12 10.74
N SER A 397 -11.89 24.91 11.80
CA SER A 397 -11.59 23.92 12.85
C SER A 397 -12.55 22.73 12.88
N GLN A 398 -13.80 22.90 12.42
CA GLN A 398 -14.78 21.81 12.32
C GLN A 398 -15.99 22.16 11.43
N ILE A 399 -16.46 21.18 10.64
CA ILE A 399 -17.79 21.22 10.01
C ILE A 399 -18.62 20.03 10.48
N THR A 400 -19.92 20.26 10.67
CA THR A 400 -20.86 19.23 11.11
C THR A 400 -22.16 19.34 10.31
N GLY A 401 -22.71 18.19 9.93
CA GLY A 401 -24.05 18.05 9.34
C GLY A 401 -24.89 17.09 10.16
N TYR A 402 -26.17 17.43 10.27
CA TYR A 402 -27.19 16.64 10.95
C TYR A 402 -28.23 16.23 9.92
N TYR A 403 -28.52 14.94 9.85
CA TYR A 403 -29.35 14.38 8.78
C TYR A 403 -30.43 13.49 9.37
N ASN A 404 -31.62 13.57 8.78
CA ASN A 404 -32.84 12.85 9.17
C ASN A 404 -33.17 12.93 10.68
N PRO A 405 -33.19 14.15 11.27
CA PRO A 405 -33.40 14.34 12.70
C PRO A 405 -34.75 13.74 13.15
N GLY A 406 -34.74 13.04 14.28
CA GLY A 406 -35.95 12.47 14.88
C GLY A 406 -36.49 11.22 14.15
N SER A 407 -35.72 10.65 13.24
CA SER A 407 -36.03 9.36 12.61
C SER A 407 -35.10 8.26 13.13
N ASN A 408 -35.39 7.01 12.75
CA ASN A 408 -34.49 5.88 13.02
C ASN A 408 -33.17 5.94 12.22
N GLU A 409 -33.00 6.95 11.37
CA GLU A 409 -31.81 7.20 10.54
C GLU A 409 -31.09 8.49 10.93
N ASP A 410 -31.36 9.03 12.12
CA ASP A 410 -30.73 10.25 12.63
C ASP A 410 -29.21 10.07 12.74
N VAL A 411 -28.48 10.84 11.95
CA VAL A 411 -27.02 10.71 11.83
C VAL A 411 -26.32 12.05 11.81
N THR A 412 -25.20 12.10 12.51
CA THR A 412 -24.26 13.20 12.47
C THR A 412 -23.05 12.83 11.65
N ILE A 413 -22.69 13.72 10.73
CA ILE A 413 -21.45 13.65 9.98
C ILE A 413 -20.60 14.84 10.41
N THR A 414 -19.36 14.61 10.80
CA THR A 414 -18.44 15.64 11.26
C THR A 414 -17.09 15.50 10.57
N ALA A 415 -16.45 16.62 10.23
CA ALA A 415 -15.06 16.69 9.83
C ALA A 415 -14.34 17.72 10.71
N THR A 416 -13.31 17.30 11.43
CA THR A 416 -12.56 18.12 12.41
C THR A 416 -11.11 18.22 12.00
N TRP A 417 -10.53 19.41 12.04
CA TRP A 417 -9.14 19.64 11.68
C TRP A 417 -8.24 19.33 12.88
N VAL A 418 -7.37 18.35 12.72
CA VAL A 418 -6.44 17.90 13.77
C VAL A 418 -5.02 18.41 13.55
N VAL A 419 -4.78 19.11 12.44
CA VAL A 419 -3.53 19.83 12.16
C VAL A 419 -3.83 21.29 11.78
N PRO A 420 -2.93 22.25 12.04
CA PRO A 420 -3.17 23.67 11.77
C PRO A 420 -3.31 24.01 10.27
N HIS A 421 -2.74 23.18 9.38
CA HIS A 421 -2.75 23.37 7.93
C HIS A 421 -3.05 22.03 7.24
N PRO A 422 -4.33 21.61 7.16
CA PRO A 422 -4.73 20.45 6.37
C PRO A 422 -4.36 20.62 4.90
N GLU A 423 -4.09 19.51 4.22
CA GLU A 423 -3.92 19.50 2.77
C GLU A 423 -5.20 20.03 2.05
N PRO A 424 -5.13 21.06 1.18
CA PRO A 424 -6.30 21.64 0.51
C PRO A 424 -7.11 20.62 -0.32
N ILE A 425 -6.47 19.52 -0.73
CA ILE A 425 -7.07 18.47 -1.56
C ILE A 425 -8.15 17.65 -0.82
N MET A 426 -8.16 17.71 0.52
CA MET A 426 -9.05 16.93 1.41
C MET A 426 -10.53 17.34 1.34
N PHE A 427 -10.83 18.53 0.83
CA PHE A 427 -12.21 19.01 0.65
C PHE A 427 -12.61 19.25 -0.82
N LYS A 428 -11.83 18.71 -1.77
CA LYS A 428 -12.44 18.42 -3.07
C LYS A 428 -13.61 17.48 -2.84
N LYS A 429 -14.76 17.80 -3.44
CA LYS A 429 -15.99 17.03 -3.27
C LYS A 429 -15.74 15.53 -3.47
N GLU A 430 -14.96 15.20 -4.48
CA GLU A 430 -14.60 13.83 -4.86
C GLU A 430 -13.86 13.11 -3.72
N THR A 431 -12.91 13.81 -3.09
CA THR A 431 -12.11 13.31 -1.96
C THR A 431 -12.97 13.12 -0.71
N CYS A 432 -13.78 14.12 -0.35
CA CYS A 432 -14.70 14.04 0.78
C CYS A 432 -15.70 12.89 0.62
N VAL A 433 -16.32 12.77 -0.57
CA VAL A 433 -17.25 11.68 -0.89
C VAL A 433 -16.53 10.34 -0.84
N ARG A 434 -15.34 10.23 -1.44
CA ARG A 434 -14.53 9.02 -1.41
C ARG A 434 -14.29 8.55 0.03
N TYR A 435 -13.96 9.44 0.97
CA TYR A 435 -13.67 9.01 2.34
C TYR A 435 -14.91 8.72 3.16
N LEU A 436 -15.89 9.62 3.18
CA LEU A 436 -17.08 9.38 3.98
C LEU A 436 -17.85 8.17 3.47
N ARG A 437 -18.04 8.06 2.15
CA ARG A 437 -18.77 6.94 1.54
C ARG A 437 -17.91 5.70 1.34
N GLY A 438 -16.73 5.86 0.76
CA GLY A 438 -15.85 4.72 0.47
C GLY A 438 -15.29 4.10 1.75
N GLU A 439 -14.88 4.91 2.74
CA GLU A 439 -14.16 4.39 3.90
C GLU A 439 -15.01 4.18 5.14
N LEU A 440 -15.87 5.15 5.47
CA LEU A 440 -16.68 5.14 6.69
C LEU A 440 -18.09 4.60 6.50
N THR A 441 -18.57 4.46 5.26
CA THR A 441 -19.78 3.69 4.98
C THR A 441 -19.43 2.34 4.37
N ASP A 442 -19.06 2.30 3.09
CA ASP A 442 -18.90 1.05 2.34
C ASP A 442 -17.69 0.24 2.83
N GLY A 443 -16.61 0.92 3.24
CA GLY A 443 -15.40 0.29 3.79
C GLY A 443 -15.50 -0.05 5.28
N CYS A 444 -16.63 0.23 5.93
CA CYS A 444 -16.96 -0.21 7.29
C CYS A 444 -18.09 -1.26 7.29
N ASP A 445 -18.33 -1.87 6.12
CA ASP A 445 -19.37 -2.87 5.94
C ASP A 445 -18.93 -4.26 6.45
N ALA A 446 -19.89 -5.03 6.96
CA ALA A 446 -19.66 -6.42 7.35
C ALA A 446 -19.93 -7.36 6.16
N VAL A 447 -19.27 -8.52 6.15
CA VAL A 447 -19.38 -9.53 5.08
C VAL A 447 -20.82 -10.04 4.90
N ASP A 448 -21.63 -10.00 5.97
CA ASP A 448 -23.03 -10.44 5.95
C ASP A 448 -23.98 -9.26 6.25
N ASN A 449 -24.27 -8.46 5.23
CA ASN A 449 -25.13 -7.27 5.33
C ASN A 449 -26.22 -7.24 4.22
N PRO A 450 -27.21 -8.16 4.26
CA PRO A 450 -28.20 -8.33 3.19
C PRO A 450 -29.11 -7.11 2.99
N ARG A 451 -29.15 -6.19 3.97
CA ARG A 451 -29.96 -4.97 3.95
C ARG A 451 -29.13 -3.69 3.76
N ASN A 452 -27.82 -3.82 3.55
CA ASN A 452 -26.90 -2.72 3.23
C ASN A 452 -26.91 -1.55 4.24
N TRP A 453 -26.99 -1.87 5.53
CA TRP A 453 -26.92 -0.91 6.63
C TRP A 453 -25.50 -0.40 6.86
N LYS A 454 -25.36 0.80 7.43
CA LYS A 454 -24.04 1.43 7.66
C LYS A 454 -23.92 1.94 9.09
N GLY A 455 -22.96 1.39 9.84
CA GLY A 455 -22.65 1.78 11.21
C GLY A 455 -21.87 3.11 11.33
N GLY A 456 -21.25 3.56 10.24
CA GLY A 456 -20.35 4.71 10.28
C GLY A 456 -19.03 4.36 10.96
N GLY A 457 -18.39 5.38 11.54
CA GLY A 457 -17.11 5.25 12.19
C GLY A 457 -16.37 6.57 12.28
N VAL A 458 -15.08 6.47 12.59
CA VAL A 458 -14.15 7.60 12.66
C VAL A 458 -12.98 7.31 11.74
N ALA A 459 -12.59 8.26 10.89
CA ALA A 459 -11.40 8.15 10.07
C ALA A 459 -10.60 9.47 10.12
N THR A 460 -9.28 9.40 10.28
CA THR A 460 -8.39 10.56 10.25
C THR A 460 -7.52 10.50 9.00
N VAL A 461 -7.76 11.40 8.05
CA VAL A 461 -7.07 11.40 6.75
C VAL A 461 -6.56 12.82 6.46
N GLY A 462 -5.29 12.95 6.07
CA GLY A 462 -4.72 14.25 5.65
C GLY A 462 -4.85 15.36 6.69
N GLY A 463 -4.82 15.01 7.99
CA GLY A 463 -5.01 15.96 9.09
C GLY A 463 -6.47 16.35 9.36
N VAL A 464 -7.44 15.63 8.78
CA VAL A 464 -8.89 15.80 9.01
C VAL A 464 -9.48 14.53 9.61
N LYS A 465 -10.11 14.65 10.78
CA LYS A 465 -10.87 13.59 11.44
C LYS A 465 -12.33 13.64 11.00
N TYR A 466 -12.73 12.72 10.13
CA TYR A 466 -14.10 12.43 9.76
C TYR A 466 -14.79 11.53 10.78
N THR A 467 -16.07 11.74 11.02
CA THR A 467 -16.89 10.94 11.93
C THR A 467 -18.29 10.81 11.37
N ILE A 468 -18.84 9.60 11.38
CA ILE A 468 -20.24 9.29 11.13
C ILE A 468 -20.77 8.56 12.37
N ALA A 469 -21.77 9.13 13.04
CA ALA A 469 -22.34 8.59 14.28
C ALA A 469 -23.86 8.73 14.30
N GLY A 470 -24.58 7.68 14.71
CA GLY A 470 -26.02 7.74 14.95
C GLY A 470 -26.34 8.53 16.22
N LYS A 471 -27.34 9.43 16.17
CA LYS A 471 -27.56 10.46 17.22
C LYS A 471 -28.88 10.33 18.00
N ALA A 472 -29.91 9.68 17.43
CA ALA A 472 -31.25 9.67 17.99
C ALA A 472 -31.33 9.29 19.48
N LEU A 473 -30.73 8.15 19.87
CA LEU A 473 -30.83 7.65 21.25
C LEU A 473 -29.99 8.48 22.24
N GLN A 474 -28.79 8.90 21.83
CA GLN A 474 -27.88 9.67 22.69
C GLN A 474 -28.49 11.03 23.07
N ASP A 475 -29.13 11.72 22.14
CA ASP A 475 -29.78 13.01 22.38
C ASP A 475 -30.97 12.92 23.32
N LYS A 476 -31.82 11.90 23.12
CA LYS A 476 -33.00 11.69 23.99
C LYS A 476 -32.57 11.33 25.42
N LEU A 477 -31.47 10.59 25.57
CA LEU A 477 -30.88 10.27 26.88
C LEU A 477 -30.23 11.48 27.57
N GLY A 478 -29.70 12.45 26.82
CA GLY A 478 -29.18 13.70 27.38
C GLY A 478 -30.21 14.50 28.20
N SER A 479 -31.50 14.39 27.87
CA SER A 479 -32.59 15.01 28.63
C SER A 479 -32.89 14.33 29.98
N CYS A 480 -32.34 13.13 30.21
CA CYS A 480 -32.57 12.34 31.41
C CYS A 480 -31.61 12.65 32.57
N HIS A 481 -30.74 13.67 32.43
CA HIS A 481 -29.74 14.06 33.44
C HIS A 481 -28.81 12.90 33.85
N LEU A 482 -28.47 12.02 32.90
CA LEU A 482 -27.56 10.90 33.12
C LEU A 482 -26.12 11.41 33.27
N HIS A 483 -25.24 10.63 33.91
CA HIS A 483 -23.81 10.91 33.87
C HIS A 483 -23.30 10.67 32.45
N THR A 484 -23.25 11.71 31.61
CA THR A 484 -22.96 11.62 30.16
C THR A 484 -21.62 10.95 29.84
N ASN A 485 -20.69 10.91 30.78
CA ASN A 485 -19.36 10.30 30.61
C ASN A 485 -19.34 8.78 30.82
N SER A 486 -20.48 8.18 31.19
CA SER A 486 -20.63 6.73 31.44
C SER A 486 -21.38 6.01 30.33
N PHE A 487 -21.81 6.74 29.29
CA PHE A 487 -22.60 6.16 28.22
C PHE A 487 -21.75 5.24 27.34
N SER A 488 -22.09 3.97 27.32
CA SER A 488 -21.69 3.04 26.27
C SER A 488 -22.93 2.40 25.67
N PHE A 489 -22.87 2.13 24.38
CA PHE A 489 -23.99 1.57 23.64
C PHE A 489 -23.48 0.38 22.86
N ASN A 490 -23.98 -0.80 23.22
CA ASN A 490 -23.65 -2.05 22.58
C ASN A 490 -24.92 -2.60 21.94
N TYR A 491 -25.02 -2.57 20.62
CA TYR A 491 -26.08 -3.29 19.92
C TYR A 491 -25.73 -4.79 19.91
N GLY A 492 -26.69 -5.67 20.19
CA GLY A 492 -26.46 -7.10 20.28
C GLY A 492 -27.65 -7.82 20.93
N LEU A 493 -28.01 -8.99 20.38
CA LEU A 493 -29.05 -9.84 20.95
C LEU A 493 -28.56 -10.38 22.29
N GLY A 494 -29.09 -9.87 23.40
CA GLY A 494 -28.88 -10.52 24.70
C GLY A 494 -29.50 -11.92 24.68
N ASP A 495 -29.06 -12.82 25.55
CA ASP A 495 -29.69 -14.14 25.73
C ASP A 495 -31.21 -14.05 26.05
N ASP A 496 -31.67 -12.85 26.43
CA ASP A 496 -33.06 -12.46 26.69
C ASP A 496 -33.80 -11.88 25.46
N GLY A 497 -33.19 -11.88 24.28
CA GLY A 497 -33.76 -11.36 23.04
C GLY A 497 -33.73 -9.84 22.90
N ARG A 498 -33.06 -9.09 23.80
CA ARG A 498 -32.94 -7.63 23.68
C ARG A 498 -31.97 -7.26 22.57
N GLU A 499 -32.32 -6.32 21.70
CA GLU A 499 -31.55 -6.00 20.50
C GLU A 499 -30.33 -5.09 20.75
N TRP A 500 -30.32 -4.38 21.87
CA TRP A 500 -29.21 -3.52 22.27
C TRP A 500 -29.16 -3.39 23.79
N THR A 501 -27.97 -3.11 24.28
CA THR A 501 -27.68 -2.80 25.68
C THR A 501 -26.96 -1.46 25.73
N ALA A 502 -27.61 -0.45 26.28
CA ALA A 502 -26.96 0.80 26.64
C ALA A 502 -26.57 0.73 28.12
N TRP A 503 -25.31 1.00 28.43
CA TRP A 503 -24.83 1.18 29.80
C TRP A 503 -24.63 2.66 30.05
N PHE A 504 -25.06 3.12 31.21
CA PHE A 504 -24.81 4.46 31.69
C PHE A 504 -25.08 4.45 33.20
N ASP A 505 -24.30 5.23 33.93
CA ASP A 505 -24.48 5.50 35.34
C ASP A 505 -25.63 6.48 35.52
N THR A 506 -26.57 6.09 36.37
CA THR A 506 -27.82 6.80 36.58
C THR A 506 -28.34 6.55 37.98
N ASN A 507 -29.16 7.46 38.49
CA ASN A 507 -29.90 7.22 39.72
C ASN A 507 -31.15 6.39 39.41
N ILE A 508 -31.60 5.55 40.35
CA ILE A 508 -32.79 4.69 40.20
C ILE A 508 -34.04 5.47 39.73
N SER A 509 -34.14 6.75 40.07
CA SER A 509 -35.22 7.66 39.68
C SER A 509 -35.28 8.02 38.19
N GLN A 510 -34.23 7.75 37.41
CA GLN A 510 -34.12 8.17 35.99
C GLN A 510 -34.52 7.07 35.00
N LYS A 511 -34.73 5.84 35.46
CA LYS A 511 -35.16 4.70 34.62
C LYS A 511 -36.40 4.98 33.75
N PRO A 512 -37.49 5.61 34.25
CA PRO A 512 -38.64 5.95 33.41
C PRO A 512 -38.30 6.91 32.27
N CYS A 513 -37.34 7.82 32.48
CA CYS A 513 -36.89 8.74 31.43
C CYS A 513 -36.13 8.01 30.33
N VAL A 514 -35.25 7.07 30.70
CA VAL A 514 -34.52 6.24 29.73
C VAL A 514 -35.47 5.36 28.93
N GLU A 515 -36.45 4.71 29.59
CA GLU A 515 -37.47 3.90 28.92
C GLU A 515 -38.30 4.73 27.94
N TRP A 516 -38.62 5.98 28.30
CA TRP A 516 -39.29 6.93 27.41
C TRP A 516 -38.39 7.33 26.24
N ALA A 517 -37.16 7.74 26.51
CA ALA A 517 -36.17 8.14 25.50
C ALA A 517 -35.93 7.03 24.46
N ALA A 518 -35.83 5.78 24.91
CA ALA A 518 -35.70 4.62 24.04
C ALA A 518 -36.93 4.41 23.14
N LYS A 519 -38.15 4.58 23.67
CA LYS A 519 -39.40 4.45 22.89
C LYS A 519 -39.56 5.55 21.86
N GLU A 520 -39.16 6.76 22.22
CA GLU A 520 -39.14 7.92 21.32
C GLU A 520 -38.22 7.73 20.10
N VAL A 521 -37.24 6.83 20.20
CA VAL A 521 -36.29 6.51 19.11
C VAL A 521 -36.52 5.11 18.53
N GLY A 522 -37.70 4.54 18.76
CA GLY A 522 -38.16 3.34 18.08
C GLY A 522 -38.14 2.04 18.89
N ALA A 523 -37.83 2.08 20.20
CA ALA A 523 -38.01 0.89 21.03
C ALA A 523 -39.49 0.47 21.11
N PRO A 524 -39.80 -0.84 21.20
CA PRO A 524 -41.18 -1.31 21.19
C PRO A 524 -41.98 -0.75 22.38
N PRO A 525 -43.31 -0.62 22.28
CA PRO A 525 -44.15 -0.06 23.36
C PRO A 525 -43.96 -0.74 24.73
N GLY A 526 -43.60 -2.03 24.71
CA GLY A 526 -43.30 -2.86 25.89
C GLY A 526 -41.87 -2.75 26.43
N PHE A 527 -40.99 -1.92 25.86
CA PHE A 527 -39.59 -1.79 26.27
C PHE A 527 -39.45 -1.38 27.75
N LYS A 528 -38.51 -2.04 28.44
CA LYS A 528 -38.17 -1.84 29.86
C LYS A 528 -36.66 -1.91 30.06
N CYS A 529 -36.11 -1.03 30.90
CA CYS A 529 -34.70 -1.06 31.27
C CYS A 529 -34.48 -2.01 32.44
N ASN A 530 -33.47 -2.87 32.36
CA ASN A 530 -32.99 -3.63 33.52
C ASN A 530 -31.92 -2.80 34.24
N GLY A 531 -32.08 -2.61 35.54
CA GLY A 531 -31.12 -1.88 36.38
C GLY A 531 -30.47 -2.85 37.36
N PHE A 532 -29.15 -2.79 37.47
CA PHE A 532 -28.40 -3.45 38.53
C PHE A 532 -27.97 -2.38 39.53
N THR A 533 -28.13 -2.65 40.83
CA THR A 533 -27.56 -1.81 41.89
C THR A 533 -26.18 -2.36 42.20
N HIS A 534 -25.15 -1.52 42.06
CA HIS A 534 -23.79 -1.84 42.49
C HIS A 534 -23.60 -1.50 43.96
#